data_AF-A0AB39L668-F1
#
_entry.id   AF-A0AB39L668-F1
#
_cell.length_a   1.000
_cell.length_b   1.000
_cell.length_c   1.000
_cell.angle_alpha   90.00
_cell.angle_beta   90.00
_cell.angle_gamma   90.00
#
_symmetry.space_group_name_H-M   'P 1'
#
loop_
_entity.id
_entity.type
_entity.pdbx_description
1 polymer ?
#
loop_
_entity_poly.entity_id
_entity_poly.type
_entity_poly.pdbx_seq_one_letter_code
_entity_poly.pdbx_strand_id
1 'polypeptide(L)'
;MTRRPFRTAAIAVGVLAIALFGAVLVTRGQGFVGLLFIVAFLAAFAALALAASDNLRARHDAPTAKPRTRLGWWAVWLAVAGTLLATAFPAIMTAVRPAFDGPVPSMALPVLAGFAASIAGGVVALIAWFRRAETSLLVLLTMLPALFALSFLIGEFTFPH
;
A
#
# COMPACT_ATOMS: atom_id res chain seq x y z
N MET A 1 7.23 7.25 -33.50
CA MET A 1 6.61 7.19 -32.16
C MET A 1 6.61 5.73 -31.69
N THR A 2 7.60 5.31 -30.90
CA THR A 2 7.62 3.98 -30.29
C THR A 2 6.61 3.97 -29.13
N ARG A 3 5.49 3.24 -29.29
CA ARG A 3 4.51 3.05 -28.22
C ARG A 3 5.23 2.40 -27.03
N ARG A 4 5.01 2.92 -25.82
CA ARG A 4 5.52 2.31 -24.56
C ARG A 4 4.49 1.29 -24.06
N PRO A 5 4.63 -0.01 -24.38
CA PRO A 5 3.58 -1.01 -24.10
C PRO A 5 3.29 -1.15 -22.60
N PHE A 6 4.29 -0.93 -21.74
CA PHE A 6 4.13 -1.01 -20.29
C PHE A 6 3.32 0.15 -19.71
N ARG A 7 3.43 1.35 -20.27
CA ARG A 7 2.61 2.49 -19.80
C ARG A 7 1.13 2.27 -20.11
N THR A 8 0.81 1.77 -21.30
CA THR A 8 -0.58 1.41 -21.64
C THR A 8 -1.10 0.27 -20.77
N ALA A 9 -0.28 -0.74 -20.49
CA ALA A 9 -0.64 -1.83 -19.59
C ALA A 9 -0.87 -1.33 -18.15
N ALA A 10 0.02 -0.50 -17.61
CA ALA A 10 -0.11 0.06 -16.27
C ALA A 10 -1.39 0.90 -16.13
N ILE A 11 -1.72 1.73 -17.12
CA ILE A 11 -2.96 2.51 -17.13
C ILE A 11 -4.18 1.57 -17.19
N ALA A 12 -4.18 0.57 -18.08
CA ALA A 12 -5.29 -0.36 -18.22
C ALA A 12 -5.54 -1.15 -16.92
N VAL A 13 -4.47 -1.69 -16.31
CA VAL A 13 -4.56 -2.42 -15.03
C VAL A 13 -4.97 -1.48 -13.89
N GLY A 14 -4.50 -0.24 -13.89
CA GLY A 14 -4.91 0.77 -12.91
C GLY A 14 -6.39 1.14 -13.01
N VAL A 15 -6.90 1.34 -14.23
CA VAL A 15 -8.33 1.57 -14.48
C VAL A 15 -9.15 0.36 -14.05
N LEU A 16 -8.68 -0.86 -14.34
CA LEU A 16 -9.33 -2.09 -13.87
C LEU A 16 -9.38 -2.14 -12.34
N ALA A 17 -8.30 -1.82 -11.64
CA ALA A 17 -8.27 -1.80 -10.18
C ALA A 17 -9.31 -0.80 -9.61
N ILE A 18 -9.37 0.41 -10.18
CA ILE A 18 -10.37 1.42 -9.81
C ILE A 18 -11.79 0.91 -10.06
N ALA A 19 -12.04 0.30 -11.22
CA ALA A 19 -13.34 -0.27 -11.56
C ALA A 19 -13.75 -1.40 -10.59
N LEU A 20 -12.80 -2.25 -10.18
CA LEU A 20 -13.03 -3.31 -9.21
C LEU A 20 -13.34 -2.74 -7.82
N PHE A 21 -12.59 -1.73 -7.35
CA PHE A 21 -12.93 -1.02 -6.11
C PHE A 21 -14.30 -0.33 -6.20
N GLY A 22 -14.68 0.21 -7.36
CA GLY A 22 -16.02 0.75 -7.59
C GLY A 22 -17.11 -0.34 -7.54
N ALA A 23 -16.84 -1.51 -8.10
CA ALA A 23 -17.78 -2.64 -8.11
C ALA A 23 -18.06 -3.16 -6.69
N VAL A 24 -17.07 -3.12 -5.80
CA VAL A 24 -17.25 -3.44 -4.37
C VAL A 24 -18.37 -2.59 -3.74
N LEU A 25 -18.47 -1.31 -4.07
CA LEU A 25 -19.45 -0.38 -3.49
C LEU A 25 -20.91 -0.69 -3.88
N VAL A 26 -21.12 -1.41 -4.98
CA VAL A 26 -22.46 -1.71 -5.50
C VAL A 26 -22.86 -3.19 -5.31
N THR A 27 -21.90 -4.06 -4.99
CA THR A 27 -22.16 -5.50 -4.95
C THR A 27 -22.72 -5.92 -3.59
N ARG A 28 -23.89 -6.57 -3.60
CA ARG A 28 -24.56 -7.10 -2.39
C ARG A 28 -24.26 -8.59 -2.26
N GLY A 29 -23.14 -8.94 -1.63
CA GLY A 29 -22.78 -10.33 -1.34
C GLY A 29 -21.39 -10.46 -0.71
N GLN A 30 -21.33 -10.78 0.59
CA GLN A 30 -20.09 -10.71 1.37
C GLN A 30 -18.95 -11.60 0.83
N GLY A 31 -19.27 -12.81 0.34
CA GLY A 31 -18.25 -13.72 -0.21
C GLY A 31 -17.60 -13.22 -1.51
N PHE A 32 -18.39 -12.63 -2.41
CA PHE A 32 -17.89 -12.13 -3.69
C PHE A 32 -17.15 -10.79 -3.53
N VAL A 33 -17.61 -9.94 -2.61
CA VAL A 33 -16.98 -8.67 -2.24
C VAL A 33 -15.54 -8.86 -1.78
N GLY A 34 -15.28 -9.84 -0.91
CA GLY A 34 -13.92 -10.10 -0.41
C GLY A 34 -12.96 -10.47 -1.54
N LEU A 35 -13.41 -11.30 -2.48
CA LEU A 35 -12.64 -11.66 -3.68
C LEU A 35 -12.39 -10.44 -4.58
N LEU A 36 -13.41 -9.60 -4.80
CA LEU A 36 -13.24 -8.35 -5.56
C LEU A 36 -12.18 -7.44 -4.93
N PHE A 37 -12.15 -7.32 -3.60
CA PHE A 37 -11.14 -6.55 -2.88
C PHE A 37 -9.73 -7.08 -3.12
N ILE A 38 -9.54 -8.39 -2.99
CA ILE A 38 -8.23 -9.03 -3.22
C ILE A 38 -7.78 -8.79 -4.66
N VAL A 39 -8.66 -9.00 -5.64
CA VAL A 39 -8.34 -8.79 -7.05
C VAL A 39 -8.04 -7.32 -7.33
N ALA A 40 -8.80 -6.38 -6.76
CA ALA A 40 -8.57 -4.94 -6.89
C ALA A 40 -7.21 -4.52 -6.32
N PHE A 41 -6.86 -5.03 -5.13
CA PHE A 41 -5.56 -4.80 -4.49
C PHE A 41 -4.41 -5.33 -5.36
N LEU A 42 -4.50 -6.58 -5.81
CA LEU A 42 -3.48 -7.20 -6.67
C LEU A 42 -3.33 -6.46 -8.00
N ALA A 43 -4.44 -6.03 -8.60
CA ALA A 43 -4.42 -5.21 -9.82
C ALA A 43 -3.74 -3.86 -9.56
N ALA A 44 -4.07 -3.16 -8.47
CA ALA A 44 -3.43 -1.88 -8.12
C ALA A 44 -1.91 -2.04 -7.94
N PHE A 45 -1.48 -3.10 -7.25
CA PHE A 45 -0.07 -3.40 -7.07
C PHE A 45 0.63 -3.74 -8.41
N ALA A 46 -0.01 -4.55 -9.26
CA ALA A 46 0.52 -4.87 -10.58
C ALA A 46 0.66 -3.62 -11.47
N ALA A 47 -0.35 -2.74 -11.47
CA ALA A 47 -0.29 -1.47 -12.20
C ALA A 47 0.91 -0.61 -11.76
N LEU A 48 1.13 -0.54 -10.45
CA LEU A 48 2.23 0.19 -9.85
C LEU A 48 3.59 -0.41 -10.24
N ALA A 49 3.73 -1.73 -10.16
CA ALA A 49 4.96 -2.44 -10.55
C ALA A 49 5.28 -2.28 -12.04
N LEU A 50 4.25 -2.31 -12.90
CA LEU A 50 4.39 -2.06 -14.34
C LEU A 50 4.80 -0.61 -14.63
N ALA A 51 4.19 0.37 -13.97
CA ALA A 51 4.56 1.78 -14.08
C ALA A 51 6.00 2.02 -13.59
N ALA A 52 6.37 1.38 -12.49
CA ALA A 52 7.73 1.44 -11.95
C ALA A 52 8.76 0.84 -12.92
N SER A 53 8.43 -0.29 -13.54
CA SER A 53 9.28 -0.97 -14.53
C SER A 53 9.45 -0.17 -15.82
N ASP A 54 8.38 0.43 -16.35
CA ASP A 54 8.45 1.32 -17.52
C ASP A 54 9.38 2.52 -17.26
N ASN A 55 9.27 3.09 -16.05
CA ASN A 55 10.07 4.22 -15.62
C ASN A 55 11.57 3.87 -15.51
N LEU A 56 11.93 2.69 -14.98
CA LEU A 56 13.32 2.22 -14.97
C LEU A 56 13.87 2.02 -16.39
N ARG A 57 13.09 1.37 -17.26
CA ARG A 57 13.48 1.14 -18.67
C ARG A 57 13.68 2.47 -19.41
N ALA A 58 12.80 3.44 -19.21
CA ALA A 58 12.88 4.74 -19.86
C ALA A 58 14.13 5.55 -19.44
N ARG A 59 14.69 5.27 -18.26
CA ARG A 59 15.92 5.89 -17.75
C ARG A 59 17.18 5.06 -18.01
N HIS A 60 17.04 3.84 -18.52
CA HIS A 60 18.12 2.85 -18.64
C HIS A 60 18.79 2.51 -17.29
N ASP A 61 18.03 2.58 -16.19
CA ASP A 61 18.52 2.28 -14.85
C ASP A 61 18.26 0.83 -14.45
N ALA A 62 19.17 0.27 -13.64
CA ALA A 62 18.97 -1.01 -12.97
C ALA A 62 18.29 -0.83 -11.60
N PRO A 63 17.44 -1.79 -11.19
CA PRO A 63 16.87 -1.77 -9.84
C PRO A 63 17.97 -1.97 -8.79
N THR A 64 17.89 -1.23 -7.69
CA THR A 64 18.81 -1.39 -6.54
C THR A 64 18.08 -1.97 -5.34
N ALA A 65 18.81 -2.60 -4.41
CA ALA A 65 18.21 -3.04 -3.15
C ALA A 65 18.03 -1.86 -2.18
N LYS A 66 19.07 -1.04 -2.00
CA LYS A 66 19.13 0.03 -1.00
C LYS A 66 18.57 1.36 -1.52
N PRO A 67 17.79 2.12 -0.71
CA PRO A 67 17.36 3.47 -1.06
C PRO A 67 18.55 4.40 -1.27
N ARG A 68 18.51 5.17 -2.36
CA ARG A 68 19.58 6.13 -2.71
C ARG A 68 19.24 7.54 -2.27
N THR A 69 17.96 7.86 -2.11
CA THR A 69 17.46 9.19 -1.77
C THR A 69 17.04 9.29 -0.31
N ARG A 70 17.10 10.51 0.26
CA ARG A 70 16.58 10.79 1.61
C ARG A 70 15.07 10.54 1.70
N LEU A 71 14.32 10.82 0.62
CA LEU A 71 12.89 10.51 0.55
C LEU A 71 12.64 8.99 0.54
N GLY A 72 13.45 8.21 -0.17
CA GLY A 72 13.39 6.75 -0.14
C GLY A 72 13.56 6.20 1.29
N TRP A 73 14.51 6.73 2.05
CA TRP A 73 14.66 6.37 3.47
C TRP A 73 13.46 6.76 4.33
N TRP A 74 12.88 7.95 4.12
CA TRP A 74 11.66 8.35 4.82
C TRP A 74 10.47 7.44 4.49
N ALA A 75 10.30 7.05 3.23
CA ALA A 75 9.27 6.10 2.83
C ALA A 75 9.42 4.77 3.57
N VAL A 76 10.65 4.26 3.70
CA VAL A 76 10.96 3.02 4.44
C VAL A 76 10.62 3.17 5.92
N TRP A 77 11.10 4.23 6.57
CA TRP A 77 10.80 4.42 8.00
C TRP A 77 9.32 4.59 8.28
N LEU A 78 8.59 5.32 7.43
CA LEU A 78 7.15 5.50 7.55
C LEU A 78 6.39 4.19 7.35
N ALA A 79 6.78 3.38 6.36
CA ALA A 79 6.16 2.07 6.14
C ALA A 79 6.45 1.09 7.28
N VAL A 80 7.67 1.08 7.83
CA VAL A 80 8.03 0.27 8.99
C VAL A 80 7.22 0.70 10.21
N ALA A 81 7.21 1.99 10.55
CA ALA A 81 6.43 2.52 11.66
C ALA A 81 4.93 2.24 11.47
N GLY A 82 4.42 2.46 10.26
CA GLY A 82 3.03 2.19 9.91
C GLY A 82 2.64 0.74 10.09
N THR A 83 3.49 -0.18 9.62
CA THR A 83 3.29 -1.62 9.79
C THR A 83 3.34 -2.01 11.26
N LEU A 84 4.35 -1.56 12.02
CA LEU A 84 4.47 -1.89 13.43
C LEU A 84 3.27 -1.41 14.24
N LEU A 85 2.78 -0.20 13.98
CA LEU A 85 1.65 0.36 14.70
C LEU A 85 0.30 -0.25 14.29
N ALA A 86 0.10 -0.55 13.00
CA ALA A 86 -1.17 -1.08 12.50
C ALA A 86 -1.32 -2.59 12.70
N THR A 87 -0.22 -3.36 12.79
CA THR A 87 -0.28 -4.83 12.87
C THR A 87 0.41 -5.40 14.09
N ALA A 88 1.69 -5.08 14.29
CA ALA A 88 2.47 -5.68 15.38
C ALA A 88 1.95 -5.24 16.76
N PHE A 89 1.64 -3.96 16.93
CA PHE A 89 1.15 -3.43 18.20
C PHE A 89 -0.19 -4.07 18.63
N PRO A 90 -1.26 -4.12 17.80
CA PRO A 90 -2.48 -4.83 18.15
C PRO A 90 -2.27 -6.33 18.43
N ALA A 91 -1.41 -6.98 17.64
CA ALA A 91 -1.10 -8.40 17.84
C ALA A 91 -0.43 -8.65 19.19
N ILE A 92 0.56 -7.83 19.56
CA ILE A 92 1.23 -7.91 20.86
C ILE A 92 0.22 -7.64 21.97
N MET A 93 -0.54 -6.53 21.90
CA MET A 93 -1.54 -6.17 22.92
C MET A 93 -2.59 -7.28 23.12
N THR A 94 -3.01 -7.93 22.04
CA THR A 94 -3.93 -9.08 22.11
C THR A 94 -3.29 -10.27 22.82
N ALA A 95 -2.02 -10.57 22.52
CA ALA A 95 -1.29 -11.67 23.14
C ALA A 95 -1.02 -11.45 24.64
N VAL A 96 -0.74 -10.21 25.05
CA VAL A 96 -0.44 -9.88 26.45
C VAL A 96 -1.69 -9.53 27.27
N ARG A 97 -2.86 -9.37 26.63
CA ARG A 97 -4.14 -9.05 27.29
C ARG A 97 -4.45 -9.89 28.55
N PRO A 98 -4.25 -11.23 28.57
CA PRO A 98 -4.55 -12.03 29.75
C PRO A 98 -3.70 -11.70 30.99
N ALA A 99 -2.58 -11.01 30.81
CA ALA A 99 -1.66 -10.62 31.89
C ALA A 99 -1.99 -9.23 32.48
N PHE A 100 -3.03 -8.54 32.00
CA PHE A 100 -3.44 -7.24 32.53
C PHE A 100 -4.60 -7.38 33.50
N ASP A 101 -4.37 -7.01 34.76
CA ASP A 101 -5.42 -6.74 35.73
C ASP A 101 -5.87 -5.27 35.57
N GLY A 102 -6.72 -5.00 34.57
CA GLY A 102 -7.26 -3.65 34.35
C GLY A 102 -7.73 -3.34 32.92
N PRO A 103 -8.18 -2.10 32.66
CA PRO A 103 -8.60 -1.68 31.34
C PRO A 103 -7.41 -1.68 30.36
N VAL A 104 -7.58 -2.40 29.25
CA VAL A 104 -6.58 -2.49 28.18
C VAL A 104 -6.47 -1.14 27.47
N PRO A 105 -5.25 -0.61 27.20
CA PRO A 105 -5.08 0.59 26.40
C PRO A 105 -5.80 0.49 25.05
N SER A 106 -6.44 1.59 24.62
CA SER A 106 -7.12 1.63 23.33
C SER A 106 -6.13 1.38 22.18
N MET A 107 -6.44 0.41 21.33
CA MET A 107 -5.66 0.09 20.14
C MET A 107 -6.00 1.00 18.95
N ALA A 108 -7.12 1.74 19.01
CA ALA A 108 -7.63 2.51 17.88
C ALA A 108 -6.66 3.63 17.45
N LEU A 109 -6.12 4.41 18.40
CA LEU A 109 -5.20 5.51 18.08
C LEU A 109 -3.89 5.01 17.45
N PRO A 110 -3.19 4.00 18.01
CA PRO A 110 -2.03 3.40 17.37
C PRO A 110 -2.32 2.87 15.96
N VAL A 111 -3.45 2.17 15.76
CA VAL A 111 -3.81 1.63 14.45
C VAL A 111 -4.05 2.73 13.43
N LEU A 112 -4.80 3.78 13.79
CA LEU A 112 -5.04 4.94 12.93
C LEU A 112 -3.74 5.67 12.57
N ALA A 113 -2.86 5.87 13.55
CA ALA A 113 -1.52 6.43 13.31
C ALA A 113 -0.69 5.53 12.38
N GLY A 114 -0.82 4.21 12.53
CA GLY A 114 -0.17 3.22 11.67
C GLY A 114 -0.65 3.29 10.22
N PHE A 115 -1.97 3.38 9.99
CA PHE A 115 -2.50 3.58 8.65
C PHE A 115 -2.09 4.91 8.04
N ALA A 116 -2.16 6.01 8.81
CA ALA A 116 -1.70 7.31 8.35
C ALA A 116 -0.22 7.29 7.94
N ALA A 117 0.64 6.66 8.74
CA ALA A 117 2.06 6.51 8.45
C ALA A 117 2.31 5.65 7.20
N SER A 118 1.60 4.53 7.04
CA SER A 118 1.66 3.68 5.83
C SER A 118 1.27 4.45 4.57
N ILE A 119 0.17 5.20 4.60
CA ILE A 119 -0.29 6.02 3.47
C ILE A 119 0.74 7.11 3.15
N ALA A 120 1.22 7.83 4.16
CA ALA A 120 2.27 8.84 4.00
C ALA A 120 3.54 8.24 3.40
N GLY A 121 3.97 7.06 3.87
CA GLY A 121 5.11 6.32 3.33
C GLY A 121 4.92 5.96 1.85
N GLY A 122 3.73 5.51 1.45
CA GLY A 122 3.39 5.26 0.04
C GLY A 122 3.46 6.52 -0.83
N VAL A 123 2.94 7.66 -0.35
CA VAL A 123 3.01 8.93 -1.07
C VAL A 123 4.47 9.40 -1.22
N VAL A 124 5.26 9.32 -0.15
CA VAL A 124 6.69 9.67 -0.19
C VAL A 124 7.44 8.74 -1.15
N ALA A 125 7.12 7.45 -1.17
CA ALA A 125 7.69 6.48 -2.11
C ALA A 125 7.38 6.83 -3.56
N LEU A 126 6.12 7.18 -3.87
CA LEU A 126 5.71 7.61 -5.21
C LEU A 126 6.50 8.85 -5.65
N ILE A 127 6.65 9.84 -4.76
CA ILE A 127 7.44 11.04 -5.04
C ILE A 127 8.91 10.70 -5.26
N ALA A 128 9.49 9.85 -4.40
CA ALA A 128 10.88 9.43 -4.52
C ALA A 128 11.13 8.73 -5.87
N TRP A 129 10.27 7.78 -6.24
CA TRP A 129 10.38 6.98 -7.45
C TRP A 129 10.23 7.81 -8.73
N PHE A 130 9.14 8.56 -8.83
CA PHE A 130 8.80 9.26 -10.07
C PHE A 130 9.43 10.64 -10.20
N ARG A 131 9.77 11.32 -9.08
CA ARG A 131 10.32 12.69 -9.11
C ARG A 131 11.76 12.83 -8.66
N ARG A 132 12.35 11.84 -7.96
CA ARG A 132 13.73 11.94 -7.42
C ARG A 132 14.68 10.86 -7.91
N ALA A 133 14.38 10.25 -9.05
CA ALA A 133 15.23 9.24 -9.67
C ALA A 133 15.54 8.02 -8.75
N GLU A 134 14.66 7.71 -7.81
CA GLU A 134 14.83 6.52 -6.97
C GLU A 134 14.57 5.24 -7.78
N THR A 135 15.37 4.20 -7.53
CA THR A 135 15.31 2.90 -8.22
C THR A 135 15.32 1.71 -7.25
N SER A 136 15.24 1.99 -5.95
CA SER A 136 15.30 0.98 -4.90
C SER A 136 14.02 0.15 -4.81
N LEU A 137 14.12 -1.16 -5.01
CA LEU A 137 13.01 -2.10 -4.81
C LEU A 137 12.41 -2.02 -3.41
N LEU A 138 13.23 -1.70 -2.41
CA LEU A 138 12.74 -1.50 -1.04
C LEU A 138 11.75 -0.33 -0.98
N VAL A 139 12.03 0.79 -1.66
CA VAL A 139 11.11 1.95 -1.75
C VAL A 139 9.86 1.61 -2.57
N LEU A 140 9.97 0.75 -3.58
CA LEU A 140 8.77 0.26 -4.27
C LEU A 140 7.90 -0.60 -3.33
N LEU A 141 8.52 -1.43 -2.50
CA LEU A 141 7.85 -2.32 -1.56
C LEU A 141 7.09 -1.56 -0.46
N THR A 142 7.52 -0.35 -0.08
CA THR A 142 6.80 0.48 0.89
C THR A 142 5.42 0.94 0.40
N MET A 143 5.13 0.80 -0.89
CA MET A 143 3.79 1.08 -1.42
C MET A 143 2.77 -0.02 -1.08
N LEU A 144 3.23 -1.24 -0.70
CA LEU A 144 2.33 -2.32 -0.28
C LEU A 144 1.57 -2.00 1.02
N PRO A 145 2.23 -1.61 2.14
CA PRO A 145 1.53 -1.16 3.34
C PRO A 145 0.54 -0.01 3.08
N ALA A 146 0.88 0.91 2.16
CA ALA A 146 0.00 2.00 1.79
C ALA A 146 -1.26 1.51 1.04
N LEU A 147 -1.09 0.65 0.02
CA LEU A 147 -2.21 0.03 -0.70
C LEU A 147 -3.08 -0.81 0.24
N PHE A 148 -2.45 -1.52 1.18
CA PHE A 148 -3.17 -2.31 2.18
C PHE A 148 -4.01 -1.40 3.08
N ALA A 149 -3.41 -0.33 3.63
CA ALA A 149 -4.11 0.64 4.47
C ALA A 149 -5.30 1.28 3.73
N LEU A 150 -5.12 1.66 2.47
CA LEU A 150 -6.20 2.20 1.63
C LEU A 150 -7.31 1.18 1.39
N SER A 151 -6.94 -0.06 1.04
CA SER A 151 -7.91 -1.13 0.80
C SER A 151 -8.69 -1.47 2.07
N PHE A 152 -8.01 -1.51 3.22
CA PHE A 152 -8.63 -1.71 4.52
C PHE A 152 -9.62 -0.59 4.84
N LEU A 153 -9.22 0.68 4.69
CA LEU A 153 -10.12 1.82 4.91
C LEU A 153 -11.36 1.76 4.02
N ILE A 154 -11.19 1.48 2.73
CA ILE A 154 -12.32 1.33 1.81
C ILE A 154 -13.22 0.18 2.28
N GLY A 155 -12.64 -0.94 2.71
CA GLY A 155 -13.36 -2.08 3.26
C GLY A 155 -14.20 -1.71 4.48
N GLU A 156 -13.58 -1.05 5.45
CA GLU A 156 -14.22 -0.60 6.69
C GLU A 156 -15.41 0.33 6.43
N PHE A 157 -15.29 1.28 5.51
CA PHE A 157 -16.39 2.18 5.17
C PHE A 157 -17.48 1.54 4.32
N THR A 158 -17.16 0.47 3.58
CA THR A 158 -18.16 -0.21 2.74
C THR A 158 -18.93 -1.27 3.53
N PHE A 159 -18.27 -1.92 4.48
CA PHE A 159 -18.83 -2.98 5.33
C PHE A 159 -18.48 -2.70 6.79
N PRO A 160 -19.15 -1.74 7.45
CA PRO A 160 -18.93 -1.50 8.88
C PRO A 160 -19.33 -2.76 9.66
N HIS A 161 -18.41 -3.23 10.50
CA HIS A 161 -18.51 -4.46 11.27
C HIS A 161 -19.06 -4.20 12.67
#